data_AF-A0A7J3EEN5-F1
#
_entry.id   AF-A0A7J3EEN5-F1
#
_cell.length_a   1.000
_cell.length_b   1.000
_cell.length_c   1.000
_cell.angle_alpha   90.00
_cell.angle_beta   90.00
_cell.angle_gamma   90.00
#
_symmetry.space_group_name_H-M   'P 1'
#
loop_
_entity.id
_entity.type
_entity.pdbx_description
1 polymer ?
#
loop_
_entity_poly.entity_id
_entity_poly.type
_entity_poly.pdbx_seq_one_letter_code
_entity_poly.pdbx_strand_id
1 'polypeptide(L)' 'SPDTKGHPIHKGLAGYMGWVESGVSLYTWRRFNFFTVDIYTCKDFNLDDALKVVRRFLNPSSIAYGEFLYES' A
#
# COMPACT_ATOMS: atom_id res chain seq x y z
N SER A 1 20.45 0.12 -1.96
CA SER A 1 19.02 0.39 -1.72
C SER A 1 18.91 1.67 -0.87
N PRO A 2 17.83 2.47 -0.98
CA PRO A 2 17.51 3.52 -0.01
C PRO A 2 17.59 3.01 1.44
N ASP A 3 17.35 1.73 1.69
CA ASP A 3 17.55 1.08 2.99
C ASP A 3 18.98 1.13 3.54
N THR A 4 19.97 1.14 2.66
CA THR A 4 21.39 1.02 3.03
C THR A 4 22.08 2.38 3.11
N LYS A 5 21.61 3.37 2.35
CA LYS A 5 22.24 4.71 2.22
C LYS A 5 21.32 5.89 2.59
N GLY A 6 20.03 5.63 2.80
CA GLY A 6 19.03 6.65 3.11
C GLY A 6 18.97 7.01 4.60
N HIS A 7 18.18 8.05 4.90
CA HIS A 7 17.98 8.51 6.28
C HIS A 7 17.46 7.37 7.17
N PRO A 8 17.96 7.19 8.41
CA PRO A 8 17.63 6.04 9.27
C PRO A 8 16.13 5.83 9.51
N ILE A 9 15.34 6.91 9.42
CA ILE A 9 13.89 6.89 9.59
C ILE A 9 13.18 6.27 8.37
N HIS A 10 13.73 6.40 7.16
CA HIS A 10 13.09 5.96 5.91
C HIS A 10 13.56 4.58 5.44
N LYS A 11 13.99 3.73 6.38
CA LYS A 11 14.32 2.34 6.08
C LYS A 11 13.04 1.51 5.97
N GLY A 12 12.84 0.88 4.82
CA GLY A 12 11.80 -0.07 4.49
C GLY A 12 11.75 -0.35 2.98
N LEU A 13 10.70 -1.02 2.57
CA LEU A 13 10.44 -1.38 1.19
C LEU A 13 9.58 -0.30 0.54
N ALA A 14 9.94 0.06 -0.69
CA ALA A 14 9.13 0.90 -1.55
C ALA A 14 8.97 0.21 -2.89
N GLY A 15 7.73 0.13 -3.38
CA GLY A 15 7.43 -0.52 -4.64
C GLY A 15 6.18 0.07 -5.27
N TYR A 16 6.15 0.03 -6.60
CA TYR A 16 5.00 0.40 -7.40
C TYR A 16 4.79 -0.66 -8.48
N MET A 17 3.54 -1.05 -8.70
CA MET A 17 3.12 -1.92 -9.79
C MET A 17 2.04 -1.20 -10.59
N GLY A 18 2.34 -0.93 -11.86
CA GLY A 18 1.37 -0.37 -12.80
C GLY A 18 0.53 -1.46 -13.47
N TRP A 19 -0.75 -1.16 -13.63
CA TRP A 19 -1.67 -1.78 -14.59
C TRP A 19 -1.91 -0.80 -15.75
N VAL A 20 -2.69 -1.18 -16.77
CA VAL A 20 -2.85 -0.42 -18.02
C VAL A 20 -3.15 1.07 -17.77
N GLU A 21 -4.11 1.36 -16.89
CA GLU A 21 -4.53 2.73 -16.54
C GLU A 21 -4.58 2.96 -15.02
N SER A 22 -3.98 2.06 -14.25
CA SER A 22 -4.16 1.97 -12.80
C SER A 22 -2.89 1.45 -12.12
N GLY A 23 -2.88 1.30 -10.79
CA GLY A 23 -1.72 0.73 -10.12
C GLY A 23 -1.84 0.62 -8.62
N VAL A 24 -0.83 0.00 -8.02
CA VAL A 24 -0.67 -0.11 -6.57
C VAL A 24 0.72 0.36 -6.14
N SER A 25 0.76 1.16 -5.09
CA SER A 25 1.98 1.57 -4.39
C SER A 25 2.05 0.91 -3.00
N LEU A 26 3.25 0.60 -2.54
CA LEU A 26 3.51 0.13 -1.18
C LEU A 26 4.74 0.84 -0.64
N TYR A 27 4.64 1.43 0.54
CA TYR A 27 5.75 2.01 1.27
C TYR A 27 5.75 1.48 2.69
N THR A 28 6.92 1.07 3.21
CA THR A 28 7.05 0.58 4.58
C THR A 28 8.13 1.35 5.35
N TRP A 29 7.95 1.41 6.66
CA TRP A 29 8.91 1.99 7.59
C TRP A 29 9.18 1.00 8.72
N ARG A 30 10.30 0.29 8.62
CA ARG A 30 10.66 -0.82 9.52
C ARG A 30 10.76 -0.39 10.98
N ARG A 31 11.22 0.85 11.24
CA ARG A 31 11.34 1.38 12.62
C ARG A 31 9.99 1.50 13.33
N PHE A 32 8.91 1.76 12.59
CA PHE A 32 7.60 2.04 13.14
C PHE A 32 6.62 0.86 13.00
N ASN A 33 7.06 -0.26 12.40
CA ASN A 33 6.17 -1.35 11.97
C ASN A 33 4.94 -0.82 11.22
N PHE A 34 5.18 0.14 10.33
CA PHE A 34 4.15 0.90 9.64
C PHE A 34 4.29 0.73 8.13
N PHE A 35 3.16 0.74 7.42
CA PHE A 35 3.13 0.77 5.97
C PHE A 35 1.93 1.58 5.46
N THR A 36 2.05 2.04 4.22
CA THR A 36 0.93 2.55 3.43
C THR A 36 0.81 1.74 2.15
N VAL A 37 -0.42 1.49 1.71
CA VAL A 37 -0.74 0.88 0.42
C VAL A 37 -1.81 1.72 -0.23
N ASP A 38 -1.54 2.23 -1.43
CA ASP A 38 -2.54 2.92 -2.23
C ASP A 38 -2.89 2.04 -3.42
N ILE A 39 -4.18 1.72 -3.58
CA ILE A 39 -4.69 0.93 -4.70
C ILE A 39 -5.59 1.84 -5.51
N TYR A 40 -5.16 2.14 -6.74
CA TYR A 40 -5.95 2.87 -7.70
C TYR A 40 -6.34 1.91 -8.83
N THR A 41 -7.62 1.84 -9.17
CA THR A 41 -8.15 0.94 -10.21
C THR A 41 -9.23 1.64 -11.02
N CYS A 42 -9.30 1.32 -12.32
CA CYS A 42 -10.34 1.79 -13.23
C CYS A 42 -11.49 0.77 -13.41
N LYS A 43 -11.43 -0.35 -12.68
CA LYS A 43 -12.48 -1.40 -12.65
C LYS A 43 -13.16 -1.43 -11.30
N ASP A 44 -14.35 -2.04 -11.27
CA ASP A 44 -15.07 -2.38 -10.05
C ASP A 44 -14.11 -2.92 -8.99
N PHE A 45 -14.11 -2.23 -7.86
CA PHE A 45 -13.22 -2.51 -6.75
C PHE A 45 -14.03 -2.98 -5.56
N ASN A 46 -13.67 -4.13 -5.01
CA ASN A 46 -14.23 -4.58 -3.75
C ASN A 46 -13.20 -4.36 -2.63
N LEU A 47 -13.49 -3.40 -1.77
CA LEU A 47 -12.64 -3.03 -0.66
C LEU A 47 -12.39 -4.18 0.33
N ASP A 48 -13.39 -5.00 0.63
CA ASP A 48 -13.25 -6.13 1.54
C ASP A 48 -12.27 -7.18 1.00
N ASP A 49 -12.29 -7.44 -0.31
CA ASP A 49 -11.36 -8.37 -0.94
C ASP A 49 -9.93 -7.83 -0.93
N ALA A 50 -9.74 -6.54 -1.19
CA ALA A 50 -8.43 -5.90 -1.05
C ALA A 50 -7.91 -5.99 0.39
N LEU A 51 -8.76 -5.70 1.38
CA LEU A 51 -8.41 -5.79 2.79
C LEU A 51 -8.07 -7.23 3.21
N LYS A 52 -8.75 -8.26 2.68
CA LYS A 52 -8.39 -9.66 2.92
C LYS A 52 -6.98 -9.97 2.40
N VAL A 53 -6.64 -9.50 1.20
CA VAL A 53 -5.30 -9.68 0.61
C VAL A 53 -4.25 -8.98 1.48
N VAL A 54 -4.46 -7.71 1.83
CA VAL A 54 -3.54 -6.94 2.69
C VAL A 54 -3.34 -7.64 4.03
N ARG A 55 -4.41 -8.09 4.69
CA ARG A 55 -4.32 -8.83 5.96
C ARG A 55 -3.52 -10.12 5.83
N ARG A 56 -3.77 -10.88 4.77
CA ARG A 56 -3.09 -12.17 4.52
C ARG A 56 -1.59 -12.00 4.31
N PHE A 57 -1.15 -10.99 3.55
CA PHE A 57 0.25 -10.86 3.16
C PHE A 57 1.07 -9.97 4.11
N LEU A 58 0.47 -8.91 4.68
CA LEU A 58 1.19 -7.95 5.52
C LEU A 58 0.92 -8.14 7.01
N ASN A 59 -0.11 -8.90 7.38
CA ASN A 59 -0.49 -9.21 8.77
C ASN A 59 -0.44 -7.99 9.73
N PRO A 60 -1.10 -6.87 9.40
CA PRO A 60 -1.16 -5.69 10.27
C PRO A 60 -1.95 -5.96 11.54
N SER A 61 -1.54 -5.36 12.65
CA SER A 61 -2.33 -5.34 13.90
C SER A 61 -3.59 -4.47 13.79
N SER A 62 -3.57 -3.42 12.97
CA SER A 62 -4.70 -2.52 12.70
C SER A 62 -4.60 -1.94 11.29
N ILE A 63 -5.74 -1.67 10.66
CA ILE A 63 -5.81 -1.00 9.35
C ILE A 63 -6.77 0.19 9.47
N ALA A 64 -6.31 1.37 9.10
CA ALA A 64 -7.16 2.51 8.75
C ALA A 64 -7.18 2.63 7.23
N TYR A 65 -8.34 2.87 6.64
CA TYR A 65 -8.50 2.97 5.19
C TYR A 65 -9.56 4.01 4.84
N GLY A 66 -9.50 4.53 3.62
CA GLY A 66 -10.52 5.36 2.99
C GLY A 66 -10.73 4.88 1.56
N GLU A 67 -11.99 4.92 1.11
CA GLU A 67 -12.37 4.65 -0.27
C GLU A 67 -12.81 5.96 -0.92
N PHE A 68 -12.30 6.21 -2.11
CA PHE A 68 -12.62 7.41 -2.88
C PHE A 68 -13.11 6.95 -4.24
N LEU A 69 -14.41 7.11 -4.47
CA LEU A 69 -15.03 6.82 -5.75
C LEU A 69 -15.02 8.09 -6.60
N TYR A 70 -14.68 7.94 -7.88
CA TYR A 70 -14.83 9.03 -8.82
C TYR A 70 -16.31 9.14 -9.20
N GLU A 71 -16.97 10.20 -8.77
CA GLU A 71 -18.32 10.52 -9.23
C GLU A 71 -18.23 11.24 -10.58
N SER A 72 -18.89 10.67 -11.59
CA SER A 72 -19.03 11.27 -12.93
C SER A 72 -20.18 12.26 -13.00
#